data_AF-A0A2D5K0I5-F1
#
_entry.id   AF-A0A2D5K0I5-F1
#
_cell.length_a   1.000
_cell.length_b   1.000
_cell.length_c   1.000
_cell.angle_alpha   90.00
_cell.angle_beta   90.00
_cell.angle_gamma   90.00
#
_symmetry.space_group_name_H-M   'P 1'
#
loop_
_entity.id
_entity.type
_entity.pdbx_description
1 polymer ?
#
loop_
_entity_poly.entity_id
_entity_poly.type
_entity_poly.pdbx_seq_one_letter_code
_entity_poly.pdbx_strand_id
1 'polypeptide(L)'
;MKILLKFLCCLFIIIVTPSFGQEDGQDDTIRCDEGFKPVCSADGNTFANKCFAELAGAEIISDGVCQDPSMQCETAYNPVCGIDNKTYDNACIATVFGIEISRSGVCGGNDGCTLELDPVCGINGQTYKNRCLAASEGMIVQNKGACKTSSCPKIIAPVCVNDQSFENACFAEAAGYNSFSVGACGTRSCTQTYAPVCGANKQTYMNACIAERSGVNIQFAGLCPEQGKYCPEIWAPVCGVDKTTYDNRCFLDNAKVKIAYAGVCFGQ
;
A
#
# COMPACT_ATOMS: atom_id res chain seq x y z
N MET A 1 -70.73 -47.72 27.21
CA MET A 1 -72.18 -47.42 27.13
C MET A 1 -72.48 -47.01 25.70
N LYS A 2 -73.55 -47.56 25.10
CA LYS A 2 -73.94 -47.45 23.69
C LYS A 2 -74.56 -46.08 23.32
N ILE A 3 -74.64 -45.84 22.00
CA ILE A 3 -75.57 -44.98 21.22
C ILE A 3 -75.10 -43.51 20.99
N LEU A 4 -74.66 -43.08 19.79
CA LEU A 4 -75.34 -42.79 18.50
C LEU A 4 -76.19 -41.50 18.50
N LEU A 5 -75.73 -40.43 17.82
CA LEU A 5 -76.59 -39.59 16.98
C LEU A 5 -75.77 -38.79 15.94
N LYS A 6 -76.09 -39.02 14.66
CA LYS A 6 -75.64 -38.26 13.48
C LYS A 6 -76.35 -36.91 13.43
N PHE A 7 -75.70 -35.86 12.94
CA PHE A 7 -76.32 -34.96 11.96
C PHE A 7 -75.24 -34.35 11.05
N LEU A 8 -75.40 -34.61 9.75
CA LEU A 8 -74.67 -34.04 8.64
C LEU A 8 -75.10 -32.57 8.50
N CYS A 9 -74.18 -31.60 8.42
CA CYS A 9 -74.48 -30.30 7.83
C CYS A 9 -73.24 -29.73 7.13
N CYS A 10 -73.51 -29.09 6.00
CA CYS A 10 -72.66 -28.94 4.83
C CYS A 10 -71.42 -28.05 4.98
N LEU A 11 -70.44 -28.35 4.12
CA LEU A 11 -69.30 -27.51 3.76
C LEU A 11 -69.72 -26.08 3.42
N PHE A 12 -69.11 -25.10 4.09
CA PHE A 12 -68.63 -23.84 3.51
C PHE A 12 -67.36 -23.45 4.27
N ILE A 13 -66.19 -23.82 3.73
CA ILE A 13 -64.90 -23.33 4.22
C ILE A 13 -64.73 -21.92 3.65
N ILE A 14 -65.05 -20.91 4.46
CA ILE A 14 -64.65 -19.52 4.19
C ILE A 14 -63.16 -19.44 4.54
N ILE A 15 -62.31 -19.45 3.51
CA ILE A 15 -60.87 -19.24 3.66
C ILE A 15 -60.69 -17.74 3.97
N VAL A 16 -60.53 -17.42 5.25
CA VAL A 16 -60.12 -16.08 5.67
C VAL A 16 -58.61 -15.99 5.43
N THR A 17 -58.21 -15.42 4.28
CA THR A 17 -56.81 -15.03 4.08
C THR A 17 -56.53 -13.81 4.96
N PRO A 18 -55.51 -13.83 5.83
CA PRO A 18 -55.12 -12.62 6.54
C PRO A 18 -54.60 -11.63 5.49
N SER A 19 -55.27 -10.48 5.35
CA SER A 19 -54.70 -9.35 4.63
C SER A 19 -53.51 -8.85 5.45
N PHE A 20 -52.31 -9.25 5.07
CA PHE A 20 -51.11 -8.55 5.46
C PHE A 20 -51.24 -7.14 4.89
N GLY A 21 -51.41 -6.15 5.77
CA GLY A 21 -51.26 -4.76 5.39
C GLY A 21 -49.84 -4.58 4.89
N GLN A 22 -49.70 -4.22 3.61
CA GLN A 22 -48.46 -3.61 3.13
C GLN A 22 -48.41 -2.22 3.76
N GLU A 23 -47.69 -2.11 4.87
CA GLU A 23 -47.00 -0.87 5.17
C GLU A 23 -45.87 -0.80 4.14
N ASP A 24 -46.09 -0.03 3.06
CA ASP A 24 -45.01 0.45 2.20
C ASP A 24 -44.17 1.43 3.04
N GLY A 25 -43.37 0.87 3.95
CA GLY A 25 -42.28 1.54 4.63
C GLY A 25 -41.18 1.74 3.60
N GLN A 26 -41.15 2.93 3.01
CA GLN A 26 -39.98 3.45 2.32
C GLN A 26 -38.81 3.42 3.30
N ASP A 27 -37.94 2.41 3.19
CA ASP A 27 -36.66 2.36 3.88
C ASP A 27 -35.77 3.45 3.26
N ASP A 28 -35.89 4.67 3.77
CA ASP A 28 -35.02 5.82 3.47
C ASP A 28 -33.63 5.62 4.12
N THR A 29 -33.04 4.43 3.98
CA THR A 29 -31.62 4.27 4.25
C THR A 29 -30.87 5.00 3.15
N ILE A 30 -30.44 6.22 3.44
CA ILE A 30 -29.53 6.98 2.58
C ILE A 30 -28.28 6.12 2.37
N ARG A 31 -28.12 5.64 1.14
CA ARG A 31 -26.95 4.88 0.71
C ARG A 31 -26.04 5.79 -0.09
N CYS A 32 -24.92 6.18 0.51
CA CYS A 32 -23.86 6.84 -0.23
C CYS A 32 -23.14 5.83 -1.13
N ASP A 33 -22.77 6.27 -2.32
CA ASP A 33 -21.83 5.52 -3.14
C ASP A 33 -20.44 5.51 -2.46
N GLU A 34 -19.68 4.45 -2.67
CA GLU A 34 -18.30 4.33 -2.17
C GLU A 34 -17.30 5.11 -3.05
N GLY A 35 -17.79 5.93 -4.00
CA GLY A 35 -16.94 6.74 -4.85
C GLY A 35 -16.21 7.80 -4.04
N PHE A 36 -14.90 7.92 -4.27
CA PHE A 36 -14.06 8.93 -3.64
C PHE A 36 -14.05 10.21 -4.48
N LYS A 37 -14.76 11.23 -4.01
CA LYS A 37 -14.84 12.59 -4.58
C LYS A 37 -14.81 13.58 -3.41
N PRO A 38 -13.64 13.77 -2.78
CA PRO A 38 -13.57 14.31 -1.44
C PRO A 38 -14.08 15.76 -1.36
N VAL A 39 -14.57 16.13 -0.19
CA VAL A 39 -15.00 17.49 0.15
C VAL A 39 -14.46 17.88 1.53
N CYS A 40 -14.15 19.17 1.71
CA CYS A 40 -13.70 19.73 2.97
C CYS A 40 -14.84 20.48 3.66
N SER A 41 -15.04 20.24 4.96
CA SER A 41 -16.00 20.98 5.77
C SER A 41 -15.40 22.17 6.52
N ALA A 42 -16.25 23.08 6.97
CA ALA A 42 -15.89 24.24 7.79
C ALA A 42 -15.12 23.84 9.08
N ASP A 43 -15.38 22.65 9.61
CA ASP A 43 -14.72 22.11 10.80
C ASP A 43 -13.33 21.50 10.52
N GLY A 44 -12.85 21.57 9.26
CA GLY A 44 -11.57 20.99 8.85
C GLY A 44 -11.61 19.47 8.63
N ASN A 45 -12.81 18.88 8.50
CA ASN A 45 -12.96 17.45 8.23
C ASN A 45 -13.05 17.16 6.74
N THR A 46 -12.27 16.19 6.28
CA THR A 46 -12.35 15.67 4.91
C THR A 46 -13.32 14.49 4.85
N PHE A 47 -14.30 14.55 3.97
CA PHE A 47 -15.24 13.47 3.71
C PHE A 47 -14.95 12.80 2.38
N ALA A 48 -15.21 11.49 2.28
CA ALA A 48 -14.96 10.70 1.07
C ALA A 48 -15.76 11.22 -0.14
N ASN A 49 -16.98 11.71 0.09
CA ASN A 49 -17.78 12.42 -0.90
C ASN A 49 -18.85 13.31 -0.25
N LYS A 50 -19.55 14.08 -1.08
CA LYS A 50 -20.63 14.99 -0.67
C LYS A 50 -21.74 14.31 0.13
N CYS A 51 -22.11 13.08 -0.24
CA CYS A 51 -23.16 12.33 0.47
C CYS A 51 -22.76 12.05 1.92
N PHE A 52 -21.52 11.61 2.17
CA PHE A 52 -21.04 11.37 3.54
C PHE A 52 -20.92 12.67 4.36
N ALA A 53 -20.55 13.79 3.73
CA ALA A 53 -20.54 15.09 4.40
C ALA A 53 -21.95 15.57 4.79
N GLU A 54 -22.92 15.43 3.89
CA GLU A 54 -24.32 15.79 4.14
C GLU A 54 -24.95 14.91 5.25
N LEU A 55 -24.65 13.61 5.26
CA LEU A 55 -25.08 12.70 6.33
C LEU A 55 -24.50 13.07 7.69
N ALA A 56 -23.26 13.58 7.72
CA ALA A 56 -22.63 14.05 8.94
C ALA A 56 -23.13 15.45 9.36
N GLY A 57 -24.00 16.08 8.58
CA GLY A 57 -24.45 17.46 8.80
C GLY A 57 -23.33 18.49 8.66
N ALA A 58 -22.26 18.15 7.92
CA ALA A 58 -21.09 18.99 7.79
C ALA A 58 -21.31 20.09 6.73
N GLU A 59 -20.98 21.33 7.08
CA GLU A 59 -21.00 22.45 6.13
C GLU A 59 -19.80 22.35 5.19
N ILE A 60 -20.03 22.01 3.91
CA ILE A 60 -18.98 21.88 2.90
C ILE A 60 -18.53 23.27 2.45
N ILE A 61 -17.23 23.56 2.58
CA ILE A 61 -16.63 24.84 2.19
C ILE A 61 -15.82 24.76 0.88
N SER A 62 -15.35 23.58 0.50
CA SER A 62 -14.65 23.36 -0.77
C SER A 62 -14.69 21.91 -1.22
N ASP A 63 -14.53 21.68 -2.52
CA ASP A 63 -14.19 20.38 -3.07
C ASP A 63 -12.72 20.03 -2.73
N GLY A 64 -12.39 18.75 -2.66
CA GLY A 64 -11.06 18.25 -2.29
C GLY A 64 -10.91 17.98 -0.78
N VAL A 65 -9.73 17.50 -0.39
CA VAL A 65 -9.40 17.30 1.03
C VAL A 65 -9.15 18.64 1.72
N CYS A 66 -9.36 18.72 3.03
CA CYS A 66 -9.01 19.90 3.80
C CYS A 66 -7.51 20.17 3.77
N GLN A 67 -7.14 21.41 3.52
CA GLN A 67 -5.76 21.85 3.67
C GLN A 67 -5.46 22.00 5.16
N ASP A 68 -4.42 21.33 5.63
CA ASP A 68 -3.85 21.56 6.97
C ASP A 68 -2.63 22.48 6.81
N PRO A 69 -2.73 23.78 7.17
CA PRO A 69 -1.62 24.73 7.07
C PRO A 69 -0.44 24.38 7.98
N SER A 70 -0.64 23.50 8.96
CA SER A 70 0.41 23.01 9.86
C SER A 70 1.16 21.79 9.31
N MET A 71 0.65 21.17 8.24
CA MET A 71 1.26 20.01 7.62
C MET A 71 2.56 20.39 6.91
N GLN A 72 3.68 19.95 7.48
CA GLN A 72 5.01 20.11 6.88
C GLN A 72 5.38 18.85 6.12
N CYS A 73 5.51 18.95 4.80
CA CYS A 73 5.97 17.84 3.98
C CYS A 73 7.49 17.75 3.98
N GLU A 74 7.99 16.52 4.01
CA GLU A 74 9.39 16.25 3.71
C GLU A 74 9.74 16.69 2.28
N THR A 75 11.01 17.04 2.06
CA THR A 75 11.54 17.36 0.73
C THR A 75 12.07 16.13 -0.01
N ALA A 76 11.86 14.93 0.54
CA ALA A 76 12.23 13.68 -0.10
C ALA A 76 11.45 13.50 -1.40
N TYR A 77 12.17 13.22 -2.48
CA TYR A 77 11.59 13.03 -3.81
C TYR A 77 11.10 11.59 -3.99
N ASN A 78 9.90 11.27 -3.52
CA ASN A 78 9.22 9.98 -3.71
C ASN A 78 7.99 10.18 -4.60
N PRO A 79 8.18 10.37 -5.92
CA PRO A 79 7.17 11.00 -6.76
C PRO A 79 5.89 10.18 -6.85
N VAL A 80 4.77 10.89 -6.99
CA VAL A 80 3.44 10.32 -7.21
C VAL A 80 2.73 11.05 -8.35
N CYS A 81 1.85 10.35 -9.07
CA CYS A 81 1.05 10.91 -10.14
C CYS A 81 -0.37 11.14 -9.62
N GLY A 82 -0.80 12.40 -9.62
CA GLY A 82 -2.16 12.79 -9.26
C GLY A 82 -3.19 12.43 -10.32
N ILE A 83 -4.46 12.39 -9.92
CA ILE A 83 -5.60 12.24 -10.86
C ILE A 83 -5.73 13.40 -11.85
N ASP A 84 -5.06 14.54 -11.58
CA ASP A 84 -4.97 15.69 -12.47
C ASP A 84 -3.84 15.58 -13.51
N ASN A 85 -3.20 14.40 -13.62
CA ASN A 85 -2.05 14.11 -14.46
C ASN A 85 -0.80 14.97 -14.16
N LYS A 86 -0.67 15.49 -12.94
CA LYS A 86 0.56 16.13 -12.47
C LYS A 86 1.36 15.24 -11.55
N THR A 87 2.68 15.32 -11.72
CA THR A 87 3.64 14.71 -10.81
C THR A 87 3.82 15.61 -9.59
N TYR A 88 3.73 15.01 -8.40
CA TYR A 88 4.07 15.64 -7.13
C TYR A 88 5.34 14.97 -6.58
N ASP A 89 6.19 15.76 -5.93
CA ASP A 89 7.48 15.27 -5.41
C ASP A 89 7.30 14.15 -4.38
N ASN A 90 6.20 14.17 -3.62
CA ASN A 90 5.79 13.08 -2.75
C ASN A 90 4.29 13.10 -2.44
N ALA A 91 3.82 12.02 -1.82
CA ALA A 91 2.42 11.84 -1.43
C ALA A 91 1.90 12.91 -0.46
N CYS A 92 2.75 13.40 0.45
CA CYS A 92 2.37 14.49 1.36
C CYS A 92 2.03 15.75 0.57
N ILE A 93 2.90 16.14 -0.37
CA ILE A 93 2.69 17.33 -1.18
C ILE A 93 1.40 17.20 -2.02
N ALA A 94 1.17 16.04 -2.66
CA ALA A 94 -0.10 15.79 -3.37
C ALA A 94 -1.32 15.98 -2.46
N THR A 95 -1.25 15.47 -1.23
CA THR A 95 -2.33 15.59 -0.23
C THR A 95 -2.54 17.03 0.20
N VAL A 96 -1.48 17.81 0.45
CA VAL A 96 -1.58 19.24 0.80
C VAL A 96 -2.26 20.03 -0.33
N PHE A 97 -2.04 19.65 -1.59
CA PHE A 97 -2.72 20.26 -2.73
C PHE A 97 -4.16 19.75 -2.94
N GLY A 98 -4.65 18.82 -2.12
CA GLY A 98 -5.99 18.25 -2.27
C GLY A 98 -6.12 17.24 -3.40
N ILE A 99 -5.02 16.66 -3.86
CA ILE A 99 -4.97 15.83 -5.05
C ILE A 99 -4.90 14.36 -4.68
N GLU A 100 -5.88 13.60 -5.15
CA GLU A 100 -5.85 12.14 -5.05
C GLU A 100 -4.72 11.57 -5.91
N ILE A 101 -4.01 10.60 -5.34
CA ILE A 101 -2.90 9.92 -6.01
C ILE A 101 -3.46 8.81 -6.87
N SER A 102 -3.31 8.94 -8.18
CA SER A 102 -3.71 7.90 -9.14
C SER A 102 -2.77 6.69 -9.08
N ARG A 103 -1.45 6.95 -8.98
CA ARG A 103 -0.43 5.90 -8.88
C ARG A 103 0.87 6.43 -8.29
N SER A 104 1.70 5.53 -7.78
CA SER A 104 3.10 5.80 -7.44
C SER A 104 3.94 6.09 -8.69
N GLY A 105 5.01 6.86 -8.52
CA GLY A 105 5.88 7.32 -9.61
C GLY A 105 5.33 8.55 -10.34
N VAL A 106 6.09 9.05 -11.30
CA VAL A 106 5.73 10.23 -12.08
C VAL A 106 4.59 9.96 -13.08
N CYS A 107 3.86 11.00 -13.45
CA CYS A 107 2.96 10.94 -14.60
C CYS A 107 3.77 10.70 -15.89
N GLY A 108 3.19 9.99 -16.85
CA GLY A 108 3.92 9.54 -18.05
C GLY A 108 4.83 8.32 -17.85
N GLY A 109 5.03 7.86 -16.61
CA GLY A 109 5.85 6.67 -16.34
C GLY A 109 7.33 6.96 -16.57
N ASN A 110 8.06 6.06 -17.23
CA ASN A 110 9.49 6.27 -17.50
C ASN A 110 9.77 7.53 -18.32
N ASP A 111 8.86 7.90 -19.24
CA ASP A 111 9.02 9.10 -20.09
C ASP A 111 8.86 10.41 -19.30
N GLY A 112 8.29 10.34 -18.10
CA GLY A 112 8.19 11.50 -17.19
C GLY A 112 9.45 11.74 -16.36
N CYS A 113 10.43 10.83 -16.40
CA CYS A 113 11.65 10.93 -15.60
C CYS A 113 12.75 11.72 -16.31
N THR A 114 13.54 12.45 -15.52
CA THR A 114 14.79 13.04 -16.03
C THR A 114 15.81 11.93 -16.35
N LEU A 115 16.72 12.22 -17.29
CA LEU A 115 17.83 11.32 -17.63
C LEU A 115 19.07 11.56 -16.75
N GLU A 116 18.92 12.33 -15.67
CA GLU A 116 19.98 12.57 -14.70
C GLU A 116 20.39 11.26 -14.03
N LEU A 117 21.70 11.06 -13.87
CA LEU A 117 22.26 9.90 -13.20
C LEU A 117 22.46 10.23 -11.71
N ASP A 118 21.55 9.72 -10.88
CA ASP A 118 21.64 9.74 -9.41
C ASP A 118 21.26 8.36 -8.88
N PRO A 119 22.16 7.36 -9.03
CA PRO A 119 21.79 5.97 -8.91
C PRO A 119 21.27 5.62 -7.52
N VAL A 120 20.32 4.69 -7.47
CA VAL A 120 19.74 4.18 -6.22
C VAL A 120 19.66 2.66 -6.25
N CYS A 121 19.78 2.04 -5.07
CA CYS A 121 19.63 0.61 -4.92
C CYS A 121 18.18 0.30 -4.54
N GLY A 122 17.47 -0.38 -5.43
CA GLY A 122 16.14 -0.89 -5.15
C GLY A 122 16.19 -2.04 -4.14
N ILE A 123 15.13 -2.22 -3.38
CA ILE A 123 14.99 -3.33 -2.42
C ILE A 123 15.09 -4.69 -3.10
N ASN A 124 14.75 -4.77 -4.39
CA ASN A 124 14.91 -5.94 -5.25
C ASN A 124 16.38 -6.26 -5.61
N GLY A 125 17.35 -5.52 -5.09
CA GLY A 125 18.76 -5.70 -5.42
C GLY A 125 19.15 -5.17 -6.80
N GLN A 126 18.27 -4.44 -7.48
CA GLN A 126 18.58 -3.83 -8.78
C GLN A 126 19.02 -2.38 -8.59
N THR A 127 20.06 -1.99 -9.32
CA THR A 127 20.47 -0.58 -9.42
C THR A 127 19.60 0.14 -10.44
N TYR A 128 19.00 1.25 -10.03
CA TYR A 128 18.23 2.16 -10.88
C TYR A 128 19.07 3.40 -11.19
N LYS A 129 18.94 3.94 -12.41
CA LYS A 129 19.66 5.15 -12.85
C LYS A 129 19.38 6.36 -11.97
N ASN A 130 18.13 6.48 -11.52
CA ASN A 130 17.69 7.48 -10.55
C ASN A 130 16.45 7.01 -9.79
N ARG A 131 16.11 7.75 -8.73
CA ARG A 131 14.93 7.48 -7.90
C ARG A 131 13.62 7.57 -8.67
N CYS A 132 13.52 8.45 -9.66
CA CYS A 132 12.32 8.56 -10.49
C CYS A 132 12.05 7.24 -11.23
N LEU A 133 13.08 6.66 -11.86
CA LEU A 133 12.98 5.42 -12.60
C LEU A 133 12.74 4.21 -11.70
N ALA A 134 13.23 4.22 -10.46
CA ALA A 134 12.85 3.22 -9.46
C ALA A 134 11.35 3.33 -9.12
N ALA A 135 10.86 4.54 -8.86
CA ALA A 135 9.48 4.80 -8.48
C ALA A 135 8.48 4.53 -9.62
N SER A 136 8.84 4.83 -10.87
CA SER A 136 8.00 4.54 -12.05
C SER A 136 7.81 3.04 -12.30
N GLU A 137 8.75 2.21 -11.84
CA GLU A 137 8.62 0.74 -11.81
C GLU A 137 7.98 0.22 -10.50
N GLY A 138 7.59 1.12 -9.59
CA GLY A 138 7.00 0.77 -8.29
C GLY A 138 8.01 0.17 -7.31
N MET A 139 9.31 0.41 -7.48
CA MET A 139 10.35 -0.12 -6.62
C MET A 139 10.67 0.82 -5.47
N ILE A 140 10.75 0.24 -4.27
CA ILE A 140 11.19 0.94 -3.07
C ILE A 140 12.72 1.06 -3.10
N VAL A 141 13.22 2.28 -2.89
CA VAL A 141 14.65 2.54 -2.77
C VAL A 141 15.11 2.15 -1.37
N GLN A 142 16.06 1.22 -1.29
CA GLN A 142 16.67 0.82 -0.04
C GLN A 142 17.80 1.76 0.39
N ASN A 143 18.66 2.17 -0.55
CA ASN A 143 19.81 3.03 -0.26
C ASN A 143 20.11 3.96 -1.44
N LYS A 144 20.72 5.11 -1.14
CA LYS A 144 21.33 5.98 -2.17
C LYS A 144 22.58 5.30 -2.75
N GLY A 145 22.88 5.62 -4.01
CA GLY A 145 23.94 4.98 -4.77
C GLY A 145 23.53 3.64 -5.36
N ALA A 146 24.35 3.12 -6.27
CA ALA A 146 24.20 1.78 -6.82
C ALA A 146 24.24 0.70 -5.72
N CYS A 147 23.66 -0.47 -6.00
CA CYS A 147 23.74 -1.60 -5.07
C CYS A 147 25.18 -2.02 -4.83
N LYS A 148 25.53 -2.25 -3.55
CA LYS A 148 26.86 -2.72 -3.15
C LYS A 148 26.86 -4.25 -3.17
N THR A 149 27.66 -4.85 -4.03
CA THR A 149 27.81 -6.32 -4.14
C THR A 149 28.32 -6.98 -2.86
N SER A 150 28.96 -6.22 -1.97
CA SER A 150 29.36 -6.69 -0.63
C SER A 150 28.23 -6.73 0.40
N SER A 151 27.07 -6.17 0.08
CA SER A 151 25.92 -6.04 0.99
C SER A 151 24.60 -6.06 0.22
N CYS A 152 24.34 -7.15 -0.50
CA CYS A 152 23.13 -7.31 -1.28
C CYS A 152 21.85 -7.39 -0.42
N PRO A 153 20.71 -6.88 -0.93
CA PRO A 153 19.43 -7.01 -0.23
C PRO A 153 19.05 -8.48 -0.08
N LYS A 154 18.61 -8.87 1.10
CA LYS A 154 18.22 -10.27 1.42
C LYS A 154 16.77 -10.55 0.99
N ILE A 155 16.45 -10.33 -0.28
CA ILE A 155 15.12 -10.61 -0.82
C ILE A 155 15.24 -11.54 -2.03
N ILE A 156 14.30 -12.45 -2.17
CA ILE A 156 14.16 -13.29 -3.35
C ILE A 156 13.37 -12.51 -4.41
N ALA A 157 14.11 -11.95 -5.36
CA ALA A 157 13.66 -11.18 -6.51
C ALA A 157 14.46 -11.65 -7.74
N PRO A 158 14.22 -12.91 -8.18
CA PRO A 158 15.20 -13.65 -8.95
C PRO A 158 15.47 -13.03 -10.31
N VAL A 159 16.70 -13.21 -10.78
CA VAL A 159 17.12 -12.88 -12.15
C VAL A 159 17.77 -14.10 -12.78
N CYS A 160 17.71 -14.18 -14.11
CA CYS A 160 18.24 -15.29 -14.87
C CYS A 160 19.35 -14.82 -15.81
N VAL A 161 20.48 -15.53 -15.76
CA VAL A 161 21.65 -15.35 -16.64
C VAL A 161 22.14 -16.72 -17.10
N ASN A 162 22.17 -16.97 -18.42
CA ASN A 162 22.66 -18.23 -18.99
C ASN A 162 22.08 -19.49 -18.30
N ASP A 163 20.76 -19.55 -18.13
CA ASP A 163 20.03 -20.61 -17.43
C ASP A 163 20.37 -20.80 -15.93
N GLN A 164 21.16 -19.90 -15.36
CA GLN A 164 21.42 -19.81 -13.93
C GLN A 164 20.57 -18.72 -13.29
N SER A 165 19.80 -19.09 -12.26
CA SER A 165 19.02 -18.14 -11.46
C SER A 165 19.85 -17.63 -10.28
N PHE A 166 19.77 -16.32 -10.03
CA PHE A 166 20.33 -15.66 -8.86
C PHE A 166 19.18 -15.18 -7.97
N GLU A 167 19.42 -15.08 -6.65
CA GLU A 167 18.39 -14.61 -5.70
C GLU A 167 17.87 -13.22 -6.07
N ASN A 168 18.75 -12.35 -6.56
CA ASN A 168 18.42 -11.07 -7.15
C ASN A 168 19.56 -10.51 -8.01
N ALA A 169 19.31 -9.36 -8.65
CA ALA A 169 20.25 -8.66 -9.52
C ALA A 169 21.61 -8.39 -8.86
N CYS A 170 21.64 -7.95 -7.59
CA CYS A 170 22.87 -7.67 -6.88
C CYS A 170 23.76 -8.91 -6.73
N PHE A 171 23.17 -10.09 -6.51
CA PHE A 171 23.93 -11.34 -6.45
C PHE A 171 24.45 -11.78 -7.83
N ALA A 172 23.72 -11.50 -8.91
CA ALA A 172 24.23 -11.72 -10.27
C ALA A 172 25.42 -10.80 -10.59
N GLU A 173 25.32 -9.51 -10.22
CA GLU A 173 26.41 -8.54 -10.34
C GLU A 173 27.63 -8.94 -9.50
N ALA A 174 27.40 -9.41 -8.27
CA ALA A 174 28.47 -9.93 -7.41
C ALA A 174 29.18 -11.16 -8.02
N ALA A 175 28.49 -11.93 -8.85
CA ALA A 175 29.07 -13.04 -9.62
C ALA A 175 29.70 -12.59 -10.96
N GLY A 176 29.72 -11.29 -11.26
CA GLY A 176 30.35 -10.72 -12.46
C GLY A 176 29.41 -10.52 -13.65
N TYR A 177 28.10 -10.66 -13.47
CA TYR A 177 27.11 -10.48 -14.53
C TYR A 177 26.44 -9.10 -14.47
N ASN A 178 26.66 -8.28 -15.50
CA ASN A 178 26.07 -6.93 -15.60
C ASN A 178 24.81 -6.87 -16.47
N SER A 179 24.33 -8.02 -16.96
CA SER A 179 23.12 -8.14 -17.78
C SER A 179 22.40 -9.41 -17.39
N PHE A 180 21.09 -9.31 -17.22
CA PHE A 180 20.23 -10.39 -16.77
C PHE A 180 18.81 -10.19 -17.27
N SER A 181 18.05 -11.27 -17.27
CA SER A 181 16.60 -11.23 -17.46
C SER A 181 15.91 -11.27 -16.10
N VAL A 182 14.83 -10.51 -15.94
CA VAL A 182 14.06 -10.48 -14.69
C VAL A 182 13.21 -11.75 -14.56
N GLY A 183 13.24 -12.36 -13.39
CA GLY A 183 12.59 -13.65 -13.10
C GLY A 183 13.59 -14.82 -13.05
N ALA A 184 13.16 -15.93 -12.45
CA ALA A 184 13.93 -17.16 -12.42
C ALA A 184 13.90 -17.89 -13.77
N CYS A 185 14.99 -18.57 -14.12
CA CYS A 185 15.11 -19.33 -15.37
C CYS A 185 14.06 -20.43 -15.46
N GLY A 186 13.55 -20.69 -16.67
CA GLY A 186 12.59 -21.77 -16.91
C GLY A 186 11.23 -21.63 -16.21
N THR A 187 10.95 -20.46 -15.61
CA THR A 187 9.68 -20.18 -14.94
C THR A 187 8.84 -19.19 -15.75
N ARG A 188 7.51 -19.23 -15.57
CA ARG A 188 6.65 -18.16 -16.08
C ARG A 188 7.02 -16.84 -15.39
N SER A 189 6.86 -15.72 -16.09
CA SER A 189 7.15 -14.38 -15.55
C SER A 189 6.12 -13.94 -14.52
N CYS A 190 6.58 -13.37 -13.40
CA CYS A 190 5.73 -12.73 -12.39
C CYS A 190 5.69 -11.22 -12.62
N THR A 191 4.65 -10.56 -12.09
CA THR A 191 4.70 -9.10 -11.93
C THR A 191 5.92 -8.72 -11.07
N GLN A 192 6.47 -7.54 -11.35
CA GLN A 192 7.56 -6.96 -10.56
C GLN A 192 7.05 -6.11 -9.42
N THR A 193 5.74 -6.06 -9.19
CA THR A 193 5.16 -5.34 -8.04
C THR A 193 5.81 -5.80 -6.74
N TYR A 194 6.35 -4.84 -6.00
CA TYR A 194 6.88 -5.07 -4.66
C TYR A 194 5.70 -5.19 -3.67
N ALA A 195 5.46 -6.42 -3.21
CA ALA A 195 4.39 -6.75 -2.26
C ALA A 195 4.86 -7.94 -1.41
N PRO A 196 5.82 -7.73 -0.51
CA PRO A 196 6.64 -8.80 0.02
C PRO A 196 5.83 -9.80 0.84
N VAL A 197 6.31 -11.04 0.85
CA VAL A 197 5.76 -12.11 1.67
C VAL A 197 6.89 -12.89 2.35
N CYS A 198 6.65 -13.33 3.58
CA CYS A 198 7.58 -14.21 4.29
C CYS A 198 7.18 -15.66 4.03
N GLY A 199 8.09 -16.43 3.44
CA GLY A 199 7.90 -17.86 3.23
C GLY A 199 8.14 -18.68 4.50
N ALA A 200 7.59 -19.90 4.56
CA ALA A 200 7.81 -20.85 5.66
C ALA A 200 9.29 -21.27 5.81
N ASN A 201 10.09 -21.05 4.77
CA ASN A 201 11.55 -21.21 4.78
C ASN A 201 12.31 -19.99 5.35
N LYS A 202 11.59 -19.01 5.90
CA LYS A 202 12.14 -17.77 6.47
C LYS A 202 12.84 -16.85 5.47
N GLN A 203 12.57 -17.03 4.18
CA GLN A 203 13.02 -16.11 3.14
C GLN A 203 11.91 -15.12 2.79
N THR A 204 12.27 -13.85 2.63
CA THR A 204 11.36 -12.85 2.06
C THR A 204 11.38 -12.95 0.56
N TYR A 205 10.20 -13.04 -0.03
CA TYR A 205 9.99 -12.97 -1.48
C TYR A 205 9.45 -11.61 -1.86
N MET A 206 9.86 -11.10 -3.02
CA MET A 206 9.40 -9.81 -3.57
C MET A 206 7.87 -9.71 -3.64
N ASN A 207 7.23 -10.82 -4.01
CA ASN A 207 5.78 -10.96 -3.99
C ASN A 207 5.35 -12.43 -3.92
N ALA A 208 4.05 -12.63 -3.69
CA ALA A 208 3.43 -13.94 -3.59
C ALA A 208 3.68 -14.83 -4.82
N CYS A 209 3.65 -14.25 -6.04
CA CYS A 209 3.89 -15.00 -7.28
C CYS A 209 5.29 -15.64 -7.29
N ILE A 210 6.32 -14.91 -6.85
CA ILE A 210 7.69 -15.45 -6.77
C ILE A 210 7.77 -16.55 -5.69
N ALA A 211 7.13 -16.36 -4.54
CA ALA A 211 7.12 -17.36 -3.45
C ALA A 211 6.48 -18.68 -3.90
N GLU A 212 5.29 -18.60 -4.49
CA GLU A 212 4.54 -19.76 -4.98
C GLU A 212 5.29 -20.49 -6.10
N ARG A 213 5.91 -19.76 -7.04
CA ARG A 213 6.71 -20.37 -8.12
C ARG A 213 8.02 -20.98 -7.64
N SER A 214 8.48 -20.55 -6.47
CA SER A 214 9.61 -21.17 -5.78
C SER A 214 9.18 -22.41 -4.97
N GLY A 215 7.90 -22.79 -5.01
CA GLY A 215 7.35 -23.93 -4.27
C GLY A 215 7.28 -23.68 -2.76
N VAL A 216 7.23 -22.42 -2.33
CA VAL A 216 7.27 -22.05 -0.91
C VAL A 216 5.90 -21.62 -0.42
N ASN A 217 5.45 -22.26 0.67
CA ASN A 217 4.25 -21.85 1.38
C ASN A 217 4.48 -20.50 2.06
N ILE A 218 3.60 -19.54 1.80
CA ILE A 218 3.62 -18.22 2.43
C ILE A 218 3.16 -18.35 3.89
N GLN A 219 3.94 -17.83 4.83
CA GLN A 219 3.61 -17.82 6.25
C GLN A 219 2.78 -16.59 6.62
N PHE A 220 3.18 -15.40 6.15
CA PHE A 220 2.44 -14.15 6.32
C PHE A 220 2.91 -13.07 5.31
N ALA A 221 2.09 -12.03 5.15
CA ALA A 221 2.42 -10.87 4.32
C ALA A 221 3.46 -9.97 5.00
N GLY A 222 4.39 -9.42 4.23
CA GLY A 222 5.49 -8.59 4.69
C GLY A 222 6.85 -9.29 4.68
N LEU A 223 7.87 -8.58 5.19
CA LEU A 223 9.22 -9.12 5.37
C LEU A 223 9.26 -10.17 6.47
N CYS A 224 10.17 -11.14 6.37
CA CYS A 224 10.44 -12.06 7.47
C CYS A 224 10.99 -11.34 8.71
N PRO A 225 10.70 -11.81 9.94
CA PRO A 225 10.88 -11.02 11.16
C PRO A 225 12.35 -10.73 11.46
N GLU A 226 13.24 -11.63 11.03
CA GLU A 226 14.69 -11.50 11.16
C GLU A 226 15.29 -10.40 10.28
N GLN A 227 14.54 -9.88 9.31
CA GLN A 227 14.92 -8.74 8.47
C GLN A 227 14.33 -7.41 8.96
N GLY A 228 13.64 -7.42 10.10
CA GLY A 228 12.90 -6.28 10.62
C GLY A 228 11.46 -6.24 10.10
N LYS A 229 10.70 -5.29 10.63
CA LYS A 229 9.32 -5.04 10.23
C LYS A 229 9.29 -4.10 9.03
N TYR A 230 8.30 -4.22 8.15
CA TYR A 230 8.00 -3.15 7.21
C TYR A 230 7.57 -1.91 8.01
N CYS A 231 8.24 -0.78 7.79
CA CYS A 231 7.95 0.47 8.47
C CYS A 231 7.24 1.42 7.51
N PRO A 232 6.12 2.04 7.94
CA PRO A 232 5.49 3.08 7.14
C PRO A 232 6.46 4.27 6.96
N GLU A 233 6.46 4.89 5.78
CA GLU A 233 7.21 6.12 5.47
C GLU A 233 6.50 7.35 6.06
N ILE A 234 6.34 7.37 7.39
CA ILE A 234 5.78 8.50 8.14
C ILE A 234 6.89 9.22 8.89
N TRP A 235 6.90 10.55 8.82
CA TRP A 235 7.77 11.40 9.63
C TRP A 235 7.19 11.59 11.03
N ALA A 236 7.65 10.76 11.97
CA ALA A 236 7.31 10.84 13.38
C ALA A 236 8.60 10.64 14.21
N PRO A 237 9.56 11.59 14.13
CA PRO A 237 10.95 11.33 14.44
C PRO A 237 11.18 10.96 15.90
N VAL A 238 12.17 10.10 16.13
CA VAL A 238 12.63 9.70 17.46
C VAL A 238 14.15 9.78 17.55
N CYS A 239 14.66 10.23 18.69
CA CYS A 239 16.10 10.26 18.95
C CYS A 239 16.49 8.97 19.66
N GLY A 240 17.45 8.23 19.08
CA GLY A 240 18.03 7.03 19.70
C GLY A 240 19.07 7.37 20.77
N VAL A 241 19.34 6.43 21.67
CA VAL A 241 20.45 6.54 22.66
C VAL A 241 21.84 6.61 22.00
N ASP A 242 21.91 6.27 20.72
CA ASP A 242 23.10 6.38 19.86
C ASP A 242 23.26 7.79 19.25
N LYS A 243 22.36 8.73 19.57
CA LYS A 243 22.31 10.10 19.03
C LYS A 243 21.91 10.19 17.55
N THR A 244 21.33 9.12 17.00
CA THR A 244 20.76 9.11 15.64
C THR A 244 19.28 9.47 15.68
N THR A 245 18.84 10.38 14.81
CA THR A 245 17.41 10.62 14.56
C THR A 245 16.89 9.56 13.60
N TYR A 246 15.82 8.86 13.96
CA TYR A 246 15.11 7.91 13.10
C TYR A 246 13.77 8.50 12.69
N ASP A 247 13.36 8.26 11.44
CA ASP A 247 12.13 8.82 10.84
C ASP A 247 10.88 8.48 11.66
N ASN A 248 10.82 7.28 12.23
CA ASN A 248 9.83 6.90 13.22
C ASN A 248 10.29 5.76 14.13
N ARG A 249 9.44 5.43 15.11
CA ARG A 249 9.70 4.37 16.09
C ARG A 249 9.98 3.00 15.45
N CYS A 250 9.29 2.68 14.36
CA CYS A 250 9.51 1.40 13.68
C CYS A 250 10.93 1.31 13.13
N PHE A 251 11.44 2.37 12.50
CA PHE A 251 12.82 2.42 12.01
C PHE A 251 13.84 2.31 13.15
N LEU A 252 13.60 2.95 14.29
CA LEU A 252 14.43 2.81 15.50
C LEU A 252 14.42 1.37 16.05
N ASP A 253 13.26 0.72 16.09
CA ASP A 253 13.13 -0.68 16.55
C ASP A 253 13.82 -1.65 15.59
N ASN A 254 13.72 -1.42 14.27
CA ASN A 254 14.46 -2.19 13.26
C ASN A 254 15.97 -2.02 13.40
N ALA A 255 16.44 -0.82 13.76
CA ALA A 255 17.84 -0.56 14.08
C ALA A 255 18.29 -1.17 15.42
N LYS A 256 17.37 -1.74 16.21
CA LYS A 256 17.60 -2.32 17.54
C LYS A 256 18.22 -1.32 18.52
N VAL A 257 17.92 -0.04 18.35
CA VAL A 257 18.37 1.04 19.22
C VAL A 257 17.26 1.36 20.23
N LYS A 258 17.63 1.69 21.47
CA LYS A 258 16.65 2.17 22.46
C LYS A 258 16.35 3.64 22.19
N ILE A 259 15.10 4.05 22.35
CA ILE A 259 14.74 5.47 22.30
C ILE A 259 15.38 6.22 23.46
N ALA A 260 15.95 7.39 23.18
CA ALA A 260 16.30 8.39 24.18
C ALA A 260 15.08 9.26 24.49
N TYR A 261 14.50 9.89 23.48
CA TYR A 261 13.27 10.69 23.59
C TYR A 261 12.58 10.83 22.22
N ALA A 262 11.31 11.25 22.22
CA ALA A 262 10.55 11.52 20.99
C ALA A 262 10.95 12.90 20.41
N GLY A 263 11.14 12.97 19.09
CA GLY A 263 11.66 14.14 18.38
C GLY A 263 13.07 13.90 17.82
N VAL A 264 13.60 14.90 17.11
CA VAL A 264 14.95 14.87 16.53
C VAL A 264 16.03 15.00 17.61
N CYS A 265 17.22 14.43 17.38
CA CYS A 265 18.36 14.64 18.28
C CYS A 265 18.85 16.10 18.24
N PHE A 266 19.19 16.68 19.40
CA PHE A 266 19.75 18.03 19.51
C PHE A 266 21.27 17.97 19.82
N GLY A 267 22.07 18.79 19.11
CA GLY A 267 23.50 18.98 19.39
C GLY A 267 24.44 17.94 18.76
N GLN A 268 24.44 17.83 17.43
CA GLN A 268 25.42 17.06 16.65
C GLN A 268 26.79 17.74 16.61
#